data_AF-A0A1F8YA89-F1
#
_entry.id   AF-A0A1F8YA89-F1
#
_cell.length_a   1.000
_cell.length_b   1.000
_cell.length_c   1.000
_cell.angle_alpha   90.00
_cell.angle_beta   90.00
_cell.angle_gamma   90.00
#
_symmetry.space_group_name_H-M   'P 1'
#
loop_
_entity.id
_entity.type
_entity.pdbx_description
1 polymer ?
#
loop_
_entity_poly.entity_id
_entity_poly.type
_entity_poly.pdbx_seq_one_letter_code
_entity_poly.pdbx_strand_id
1 'polypeptide(L)'
;MCLGLASPDGSKPLEYGLIAEEVAEVYPDLVAYSSTGEVETVQYHKLNVMLLNEVQKQQRRIDEQRDGMAALKAENADLKSRLEKLEHALFTYAAQ
;
A
#
# COMPACT_ATOMS: atom_id res chain seq x y z
N MET A 1 -7.65 25.13 16.41
CA MET A 1 -6.54 26.10 16.55
C MET A 1 -5.29 25.30 16.84
N CYS A 2 -4.50 24.95 15.82
CA CYS A 2 -3.21 24.28 16.01
C CYS A 2 -2.10 25.32 15.89
N LEU A 3 -1.30 25.44 16.96
CA LEU A 3 -0.11 26.28 17.02
C LEU A 3 1.00 25.65 16.18
N GLY A 4 1.09 26.05 14.91
CA GLY A 4 2.26 25.78 14.07
C GLY A 4 3.43 26.65 14.55
N LEU A 5 4.42 26.02 15.18
CA LEU A 5 5.72 26.63 15.43
C LEU A 5 6.37 26.89 14.07
N ALA A 6 6.42 28.15 13.65
CA ALA A 6 7.16 28.56 12.47
C ALA A 6 8.64 28.15 12.61
N SER A 7 9.22 27.61 11.55
CA SER A 7 10.66 27.40 11.45
C SER A 7 11.38 28.73 11.70
N PRO A 8 12.57 28.75 12.32
CA PRO A 8 13.29 29.99 12.66
C PRO A 8 13.59 30.90 11.45
N ASP A 9 13.46 30.38 10.23
CA ASP A 9 13.62 31.11 8.96
C ASP A 9 12.32 31.73 8.42
N GLY A 10 11.21 31.69 9.18
CA GLY A 10 9.92 32.24 8.75
C GLY A 10 9.22 31.44 7.65
N SER A 11 9.79 30.31 7.22
CA SER A 11 9.17 29.38 6.28
C SER A 11 8.04 28.60 6.97
N LYS A 12 6.84 28.65 6.38
CA LYS A 12 5.74 27.77 6.79
C LYS A 12 6.13 26.32 6.42
N PRO A 13 6.03 25.36 7.35
CA PRO A 13 6.25 23.96 7.00
C PRO A 13 5.28 23.56 5.88
N LEU A 14 5.80 22.80 4.91
CA LEU A 14 4.97 22.25 3.85
C LEU A 14 4.04 21.20 4.49
N GLU A 15 2.76 21.51 4.60
CA GLU A 15 1.75 20.61 5.14
C GLU A 15 1.03 19.91 3.99
N TYR A 16 0.95 18.58 4.07
CA TYR A 16 0.21 17.75 3.12
C TYR A 16 -1.11 17.32 3.76
N GLY A 17 -2.19 17.39 3.00
CA GLY A 17 -3.54 17.06 3.47
C GLY A 17 -4.46 16.61 2.34
N LEU A 18 -5.61 16.07 2.73
CA LEU A 18 -6.70 15.76 1.82
C LEU A 18 -7.54 17.00 1.52
N ILE A 19 -8.03 17.11 0.29
CA ILE A 19 -8.94 18.16 -0.15
C ILE A 19 -10.36 17.74 0.25
N ALA A 20 -11.07 18.57 1.02
CA ALA A 20 -12.33 18.18 1.63
C ALA A 20 -13.43 17.94 0.57
N GLU A 21 -13.43 18.71 -0.50
CA GLU A 21 -14.37 18.59 -1.61
C GLU A 21 -14.20 17.25 -2.35
N GLU A 22 -12.96 16.86 -2.66
CA GLU A 22 -12.66 15.57 -3.28
C GLU A 22 -13.05 14.40 -2.36
N VAL A 23 -12.81 14.55 -1.05
CA VAL A 23 -13.23 13.56 -0.06
C VAL A 23 -14.76 13.50 0.05
N ALA A 24 -15.48 14.62 -0.07
CA ALA A 24 -16.93 14.65 0.01
C ALA A 24 -17.60 13.88 -1.14
N GLU A 25 -16.98 13.84 -2.32
CA GLU A 25 -17.47 13.06 -3.46
C GLU A 25 -17.34 11.54 -3.25
N VAL A 26 -16.28 11.10 -2.57
CA VAL A 26 -15.97 9.67 -2.38
C VAL A 26 -16.51 9.13 -1.06
N TYR A 27 -16.44 9.94 0.00
CA TYR A 27 -16.78 9.58 1.38
C TYR A 27 -17.35 10.80 2.16
N PRO A 28 -18.62 11.18 1.90
CA PRO A 28 -19.24 12.37 2.50
C PRO A 28 -19.33 12.32 4.03
N ASP A 29 -19.42 11.13 4.63
CA ASP A 29 -19.44 10.96 6.10
C ASP A 29 -18.12 11.35 6.78
N LEU A 30 -17.04 11.47 6.00
CA LEU A 30 -15.71 11.84 6.48
C LEU A 30 -15.47 13.35 6.48
N VAL A 31 -16.37 14.16 5.91
CA VAL A 31 -16.27 15.62 5.91
C VAL A 31 -17.25 16.25 6.89
N ALA A 32 -16.94 17.46 7.36
CA ALA A 32 -17.86 18.28 8.13
C ALA A 32 -18.44 19.36 7.22
N TYR A 33 -19.74 19.60 7.37
CA TYR A 33 -20.47 20.63 6.64
C TYR A 33 -20.78 21.81 7.56
N SER A 34 -20.75 23.01 7.00
CA SER A 34 -21.18 24.24 7.67
C SER A 34 -22.70 24.26 7.87
N SER A 35 -23.20 25.27 8.61
CA SER A 35 -24.64 25.50 8.78
C SER A 35 -25.37 25.86 7.47
N THR A 36 -24.65 26.28 6.44
CA THR A 36 -25.17 26.55 5.09
C THR A 36 -25.09 25.32 4.17
N GLY A 37 -24.52 24.20 4.64
CA GLY A 37 -24.38 22.96 3.88
C GLY A 37 -23.12 22.90 3.01
N GLU A 38 -22.17 23.81 3.19
CA GLU A 38 -20.90 23.81 2.45
C GLU A 38 -19.86 22.91 3.13
N VAL A 39 -19.00 22.25 2.34
CA VAL A 39 -17.93 21.40 2.86
C VAL A 39 -16.83 22.28 3.48
N GLU A 40 -16.50 22.06 4.75
CA GLU A 40 -15.50 22.89 5.46
C GLU A 40 -14.19 22.16 5.75
N THR A 41 -14.25 20.90 6.17
CA THR A 41 -13.04 20.20 6.63
C THR A 41 -13.18 18.69 6.62
N VAL A 42 -12.05 18.00 6.52
CA VAL A 42 -11.95 16.55 6.67
C VAL A 42 -11.81 16.16 8.13
N GLN A 43 -12.60 15.18 8.58
CA GLN A 43 -12.57 14.66 9.94
C GLN A 43 -11.42 13.65 10.12
N TYR A 44 -10.18 14.14 10.13
CA TYR A 44 -8.95 13.31 10.21
C TYR A 44 -8.93 12.32 11.39
N HIS A 45 -9.55 12.68 12.52
CA HIS A 45 -9.62 11.80 13.69
C HIS A 45 -10.43 10.52 13.42
N LYS A 46 -11.47 10.58 12.58
CA LYS A 46 -12.24 9.41 12.15
C LYS A 46 -11.45 8.58 11.15
N LEU A 47 -10.76 9.24 10.21
CA LEU A 47 -9.97 8.58 9.18
C LEU A 47 -8.93 7.64 9.79
N ASN A 48 -8.17 8.10 10.79
CA ASN A 48 -7.11 7.30 11.41
C ASN A 48 -7.65 6.03 12.07
N VAL A 49 -8.80 6.09 12.73
CA VAL A 49 -9.43 4.93 13.38
C VAL A 49 -9.97 3.95 12.35
N MET A 50 -10.60 4.46 11.28
CA MET A 50 -11.10 3.64 10.17
C MET A 50 -9.96 2.91 9.45
N LEU A 51 -8.82 3.56 9.25
CA LEU A 51 -7.66 2.99 8.55
C LEU A 51 -6.92 1.93 9.38
N LEU A 52 -7.01 1.94 10.71
CA LEU A 52 -6.27 0.98 11.54
C LEU A 52 -6.56 -0.48 11.15
N ASN A 53 -7.84 -0.80 10.92
CA ASN A 53 -8.24 -2.14 10.52
C ASN A 53 -7.75 -2.48 9.10
N GLU A 54 -7.82 -1.50 8.19
CA GLU A 54 -7.42 -1.67 6.80
C GLU A 54 -5.91 -1.85 6.65
N VAL A 55 -5.09 -1.11 7.40
CA VAL A 55 -3.63 -1.29 7.44
C VAL A 55 -3.28 -2.70 7.90
N GLN A 56 -3.96 -3.23 8.93
CA GLN A 56 -3.74 -4.61 9.39
C GLN A 56 -4.15 -5.65 8.35
N LYS A 57 -5.27 -5.44 7.64
CA LYS A 57 -5.69 -6.31 6.53
C LYS A 57 -4.69 -6.27 5.38
N GLN A 58 -4.21 -5.09 5.01
CA GLN A 58 -3.21 -4.92 3.96
C GLN A 58 -1.89 -5.62 4.34
N GLN A 59 -1.44 -5.50 5.59
CA GLN A 59 -0.24 -6.21 6.05
C GLN A 59 -0.40 -7.73 5.90
N ARG A 60 -1.53 -8.30 6.35
CA ARG A 60 -1.80 -9.74 6.16
C ARG A 60 -1.77 -10.16 4.69
N ARG A 61 -2.39 -9.39 3.81
CA ARG A 61 -2.37 -9.66 2.36
C ARG A 61 -0.95 -9.59 1.78
N ILE A 62 -0.14 -8.65 2.23
CA ILE A 62 1.27 -8.53 1.81
C ILE A 62 2.07 -9.75 2.27
N ASP A 63 1.84 -10.22 3.50
CA ASP A 63 2.52 -11.39 4.04
C ASP A 63 2.12 -12.66 3.26
N GLU A 64 0.82 -12.87 3.02
CA GLU A 64 0.32 -13.97 2.18
C GLU A 64 0.90 -13.93 0.76
N GLN A 65 0.97 -12.74 0.14
CA GLN A 65 1.57 -12.57 -1.18
C GLN A 65 3.07 -12.88 -1.17
N ARG A 66 3.80 -12.47 -0.13
CA ARG A 66 5.22 -12.80 0.04
C ARG A 66 5.46 -14.30 0.18
N ASP A 67 4.63 -14.97 0.96
CA ASP A 67 4.71 -16.42 1.15
C ASP A 67 4.45 -17.15 -0.17
N GLY A 68 3.41 -16.74 -0.91
CA GLY A 68 3.12 -17.27 -2.25
C GLY A 68 4.27 -17.04 -3.23
N MET A 69 4.87 -15.84 -3.23
CA MET A 69 6.04 -15.54 -4.07
C MET A 69 7.24 -16.41 -3.71
N ALA A 70 7.48 -16.66 -2.42
CA ALA A 70 8.56 -17.51 -1.96
C ALA A 70 8.37 -18.97 -2.41
N ALA A 71 7.14 -19.50 -2.28
CA ALA A 71 6.78 -20.84 -2.74
C ALA A 71 6.96 -20.97 -4.27
N LEU A 72 6.44 -20.02 -5.04
CA LEU A 72 6.56 -20.02 -6.50
C LEU A 72 8.02 -19.91 -6.96
N LYS A 73 8.85 -19.16 -6.23
CA LYS A 73 10.29 -19.07 -6.51
C LYS A 73 11.01 -20.40 -6.25
N ALA A 74 10.64 -21.10 -5.18
CA ALA A 74 11.18 -22.42 -4.87
C ALA A 74 10.80 -23.46 -5.94
N GLU A 75 9.53 -23.48 -6.36
CA GLU A 75 9.06 -24.38 -7.43
C GLU A 75 9.78 -24.09 -8.76
N ASN A 76 9.94 -22.82 -9.12
CA ASN A 76 10.71 -22.44 -10.30
C ASN A 76 12.17 -22.91 -10.23
N ALA A 77 12.79 -22.88 -9.06
CA ALA A 77 14.16 -23.37 -8.88
C ALA A 77 14.23 -24.90 -9.08
N ASP A 78 13.27 -25.66 -8.54
CA ASP A 78 13.18 -27.11 -8.76
C ASP A 78 12.97 -27.45 -10.23
N LEU A 79 12.01 -26.79 -10.89
CA LEU A 79 11.74 -27.00 -12.31
C LEU A 79 12.96 -26.70 -13.18
N LYS A 80 13.70 -25.62 -12.89
CA LYS A 80 14.97 -25.32 -13.57
C LYS A 80 16.00 -26.44 -13.39
N SER A 81 16.18 -26.94 -12.17
CA SER A 81 17.11 -28.07 -11.92
C SER A 81 16.70 -29.33 -12.68
N ARG A 82 15.40 -29.61 -12.79
CA ARG A 82 14.88 -30.75 -13.54
C ARG A 82 15.11 -30.60 -15.04
N LEU A 83 14.94 -29.39 -15.57
CA LEU A 83 15.24 -29.08 -16.97
C LEU A 83 16.73 -29.30 -17.27
N GLU A 84 17.62 -28.77 -16.44
CA GLU A 84 19.07 -28.96 -16.60
C GLU A 84 19.46 -30.45 -16.62
N LYS A 85 18.87 -31.27 -15.74
CA LYS A 85 19.11 -32.73 -15.71
C LYS A 85 18.65 -33.41 -16.99
N LEU A 86 17.48 -33.04 -17.51
CA LEU A 86 16.95 -33.59 -18.76
C LEU A 86 17.80 -33.18 -19.96
N GLU A 87 18.22 -31.92 -20.01
CA GLU A 87 19.14 -31.41 -21.03
C GLU A 87 20.47 -32.20 -21.02
N HIS A 88 21.04 -32.44 -19.84
CA HIS A 88 22.26 -33.23 -19.69
C HIS A 88 22.10 -34.68 -20.13
N ALA A 89 20.97 -35.32 -19.79
CA ALA A 89 20.66 -36.69 -20.19
C ALA A 89 20.50 -36.82 -21.71
N LEU A 90 19.81 -35.87 -22.34
CA LEU A 90 19.68 -35.80 -23.80
C LEU A 90 21.03 -35.61 -24.48
N PHE A 91 21.88 -34.72 -23.96
CA PHE A 91 23.22 -34.50 -24.51
C PHE A 91 24.08 -35.76 -24.42
N THR A 92 23.99 -36.50 -23.31
CA THR A 92 24.75 -37.75 -23.11
C THR A 92 24.27 -38.85 -24.06
N TYR A 93 22.96 -38.94 -24.30
CA TYR A 93 22.40 -39.89 -25.26
C TYR A 93 22.75 -39.54 -26.71
N ALA A 94 22.76 -38.26 -27.07
CA ALA A 94 23.12 -37.79 -28.41
C ALA A 94 24.62 -37.93 -28.73
N ALA A 95 25.46 -38.15 -27.72
CA ALA A 95 26.91 -38.36 -27.87
C ALA A 95 27.31 -39.85 -27.95
N GLN A 96 26.35 -40.78 -27.85
CA GLN A 96 26.53 -42.22 -28.14
C GLN A 96 26.25 -42.52 -29.61
#